data_AF-A0A358Q1N7-F1
#
_entry.id   AF-A0A358Q1N7-F1
#
_cell.length_a   1.000
_cell.length_b   1.000
_cell.length_c   1.000
_cell.angle_alpha   90.00
_cell.angle_beta   90.00
_cell.angle_gamma   90.00
#
_symmetry.space_group_name_H-M   'P 1'
#
loop_
_entity.id
_entity.type
_entity.pdbx_description
1 polymer ?
#
loop_
_entity_poly.entity_id
_entity_poly.type
_entity_poly.pdbx_seq_one_letter_code
_entity_poly.pdbx_strand_id
1 'polypeptide(L)'
;MKHRYLKNVATLNLISSRCSGCGKCLEVCPHNVFLLEGRKSVIVDKDRCMECGACAKNCPSNALEVKPGVGCAFAIIMGWLTGTEPNCDCSPGSGGSCC
;
A
#
# COMPACT_ATOMS: atom_id res chain seq x y z
N MET A 1 -20.50 -4.58 9.42
CA MET A 1 -19.35 -5.44 9.79
C MET A 1 -18.07 -4.67 9.51
N LYS A 2 -17.21 -4.44 10.51
CA LYS A 2 -15.91 -3.76 10.31
C LYS A 2 -14.85 -4.82 10.00
N HIS A 3 -14.77 -5.25 8.74
CA HIS A 3 -13.71 -6.17 8.32
C HIS A 3 -12.36 -5.44 8.43
N ARG A 4 -11.60 -5.77 9.47
CA ARG A 4 -10.19 -5.42 9.62
C ARG A 4 -9.37 -6.53 8.99
N TYR A 5 -8.32 -6.19 8.25
CA TYR A 5 -7.56 -7.16 7.49
C TYR A 5 -6.65 -7.96 8.43
N LEU A 6 -5.57 -7.34 8.91
CA LEU A 6 -4.67 -7.85 9.93
C LEU A 6 -4.04 -6.65 10.64
N LYS A 7 -3.72 -6.79 11.93
CA LYS A 7 -3.17 -5.68 12.73
C LYS A 7 -1.69 -5.47 12.43
N ASN A 8 -1.27 -4.22 12.24
CA ASN A 8 0.13 -3.81 12.12
C ASN A 8 0.93 -4.44 10.95
N VAL A 9 0.26 -4.96 9.92
CA VAL A 9 0.96 -5.55 8.76
C VAL A 9 1.12 -4.57 7.59
N ALA A 10 0.27 -3.56 7.50
CA ALA A 10 0.26 -2.67 6.36
C ALA A 10 1.56 -1.84 6.29
N THR A 11 2.13 -1.75 5.10
CA THR A 11 3.32 -0.96 4.78
C THR A 11 3.01 0.53 4.60
N LEU A 12 1.72 0.92 4.61
CA LEU A 12 1.27 2.29 4.40
C LEU A 12 2.01 3.29 5.30
N ASN A 13 2.59 4.30 4.68
CA ASN A 13 3.33 5.39 5.31
C ASN A 13 2.91 6.75 4.70
N LEU A 14 2.84 7.78 5.56
CA LEU A 14 2.48 9.14 5.17
C LEU A 14 3.58 10.10 5.64
N ILE A 15 4.23 10.77 4.70
CA ILE A 15 5.24 11.77 4.95
C ILE A 15 4.56 13.13 5.11
N SER A 16 4.22 13.49 6.35
CA SER A 16 3.46 14.71 6.66
C SER A 16 4.13 16.00 6.18
N SER A 17 5.46 16.03 5.99
CA SER A 17 6.17 17.20 5.46
C SER A 17 5.89 17.45 3.97
N ARG A 18 5.57 16.41 3.20
CA ARG A 18 5.22 16.50 1.77
C ARG A 18 3.73 16.64 1.51
N CYS A 19 2.89 16.44 2.53
CA CYS A 19 1.44 16.50 2.38
C CYS A 19 0.96 17.95 2.16
N SER A 20 0.30 18.19 1.04
CA SER A 20 -0.34 19.49 0.71
C SER A 20 -1.77 19.62 1.23
N GLY A 21 -2.37 18.53 1.76
CA GLY A 21 -3.76 18.52 2.21
C GLY A 21 -4.81 18.46 1.10
N CYS A 22 -4.43 18.11 -0.14
CA CYS A 22 -5.35 18.11 -1.30
C CYS A 22 -6.55 17.13 -1.21
N GLY A 23 -6.58 16.21 -0.25
CA GLY A 23 -7.73 15.34 -0.03
C GLY A 23 -7.86 14.14 -0.97
N LYS A 24 -7.05 14.03 -2.03
CA LYS A 24 -7.20 12.95 -3.04
C LYS A 24 -7.14 11.53 -2.45
N CYS A 25 -6.35 11.32 -1.40
CA CYS A 25 -6.28 10.04 -0.71
C CYS A 25 -7.58 9.64 0.01
N LEU A 26 -8.42 10.60 0.43
CA LEU A 26 -9.74 10.33 0.99
C LEU A 26 -10.71 9.87 -0.10
N GLU A 27 -10.65 10.48 -1.30
CA GLU A 27 -11.53 10.14 -2.43
C GLU A 27 -11.27 8.72 -2.97
N VAL A 28 -9.99 8.34 -3.10
CA VAL A 28 -9.62 7.08 -3.77
C VAL A 28 -9.51 5.89 -2.83
N CYS A 29 -9.64 6.08 -1.51
CA CYS A 29 -9.51 5.00 -0.53
C CYS A 29 -10.87 4.36 -0.24
N PRO A 30 -11.19 3.16 -0.76
CA PRO A 30 -12.49 2.54 -0.53
C PRO A 30 -12.74 2.14 0.93
N HIS A 31 -11.67 2.09 1.75
CA HIS A 31 -11.75 1.73 3.16
C HIS A 31 -11.74 2.93 4.11
N ASN A 32 -11.69 4.17 3.61
CA ASN A 32 -11.66 5.39 4.41
C ASN A 32 -10.59 5.36 5.51
N VAL A 33 -9.34 5.03 5.13
CA VAL A 33 -8.18 4.94 6.04
C VAL A 33 -7.68 6.32 6.47
N PHE A 34 -8.01 7.37 5.71
CA PHE A 34 -7.52 8.72 5.90
C PHE A 34 -8.62 9.66 6.40
N LEU A 35 -8.22 10.66 7.18
CA LEU A 35 -9.00 11.86 7.43
C LEU A 35 -8.18 13.10 7.11
N LEU A 36 -8.84 14.24 7.02
CA LEU A 36 -8.21 15.54 6.92
C LEU A 36 -8.27 16.21 8.30
N GLU A 37 -7.11 16.47 8.89
CA GLU A 37 -6.98 17.21 10.14
C GLU A 37 -6.27 18.54 9.84
N GLY A 38 -7.02 19.63 9.99
CA GLY A 38 -6.55 20.96 9.61
C GLY A 38 -6.23 21.05 8.11
N ARG A 39 -4.94 21.17 7.79
CA ARG A 39 -4.44 21.29 6.40
C ARG A 39 -3.66 20.06 5.91
N LYS A 40 -3.69 18.95 6.66
CA LYS A 40 -2.95 17.74 6.29
C LYS A 40 -3.82 16.50 6.41
N SER A 41 -3.55 15.53 5.57
CA SER A 41 -4.11 14.19 5.72
C SER A 41 -3.46 13.49 6.91
N VAL A 42 -4.21 12.60 7.56
CA VAL A 42 -3.74 11.73 8.65
C VAL A 42 -4.26 10.31 8.42
N ILE A 43 -3.50 9.32 8.90
CA ILE A 43 -3.90 7.90 8.86
C ILE A 43 -4.64 7.58 10.16
N VAL A 44 -5.91 7.22 10.08
CA VAL A 44 -6.75 6.97 11.29
C VAL A 44 -6.98 5.49 11.58
N ASP A 45 -6.95 4.64 10.57
CA ASP A 45 -7.11 3.19 10.75
C ASP A 45 -6.25 2.42 9.73
N LYS A 46 -4.95 2.33 10.03
CA LYS A 46 -3.97 1.67 9.17
C LYS A 46 -4.29 0.19 8.91
N ASP A 47 -4.93 -0.49 9.87
CA ASP A 47 -5.31 -1.92 9.79
C ASP A 47 -6.46 -2.19 8.79
N ARG A 48 -7.10 -1.14 8.27
CA ARG A 48 -8.09 -1.24 7.19
C ARG A 48 -7.48 -1.07 5.80
N CYS A 49 -6.18 -0.76 5.72
CA CYS A 49 -5.50 -0.66 4.45
C CYS A 49 -5.31 -2.05 3.85
N MET A 50 -5.93 -2.29 2.70
CA MET A 50 -5.71 -3.50 1.89
C MET A 50 -4.52 -3.38 0.92
N GLU A 51 -3.69 -2.33 1.09
CA GLU A 51 -2.51 -2.07 0.27
C GLU A 51 -2.79 -2.01 -1.25
N CYS A 52 -3.92 -1.45 -1.67
CA CYS A 52 -4.26 -1.38 -3.09
C CYS A 52 -3.39 -0.38 -3.90
N GLY A 53 -2.66 0.52 -3.23
CA GLY A 53 -1.80 1.51 -3.88
C GLY A 53 -2.50 2.73 -4.49
N ALA A 54 -3.83 2.79 -4.48
CA ALA A 54 -4.59 3.88 -5.11
C ALA A 54 -4.22 5.27 -4.56
N CYS A 55 -4.03 5.38 -3.24
CA CYS A 55 -3.70 6.63 -2.59
C CYS A 55 -2.31 7.16 -2.96
N ALA A 56 -1.30 6.28 -3.08
CA ALA A 56 0.05 6.66 -3.51
C ALA A 56 0.06 7.08 -4.97
N LYS A 57 -0.59 6.32 -5.86
CA LYS A 57 -0.69 6.63 -7.31
C LYS A 57 -1.36 7.98 -7.61
N ASN A 58 -2.28 8.42 -6.76
CA ASN A 58 -3.02 9.66 -6.95
C ASN A 58 -2.51 10.82 -6.08
N CYS A 59 -1.40 10.65 -5.36
CA CYS A 59 -0.85 11.72 -4.53
C CYS A 59 0.02 12.66 -5.37
N PRO A 60 -0.42 13.91 -5.66
CA PRO A 60 0.35 14.80 -6.53
C PRO A 60 1.69 15.23 -5.92
N SER A 61 1.82 15.18 -4.59
CA SER A 61 3.04 15.55 -3.88
C SER A 61 3.89 14.36 -3.43
N ASN A 62 3.55 13.14 -3.85
CA ASN A 62 4.25 11.91 -3.47
C ASN A 62 4.47 11.79 -1.95
N ALA A 63 3.46 12.18 -1.16
CA ALA A 63 3.49 12.14 0.29
C ALA A 63 3.13 10.78 0.87
N LEU A 64 2.62 9.85 0.05
CA LEU A 64 2.12 8.55 0.47
C LEU A 64 2.93 7.42 -0.16
N GLU A 65 3.33 6.47 0.68
CA GLU A 65 4.05 5.27 0.28
C GLU A 65 3.27 4.05 0.78
N VAL A 66 3.15 3.04 -0.07
CA VAL A 66 2.57 1.74 0.27
C VAL A 66 3.14 0.73 -0.72
N LYS A 67 3.42 -0.49 -0.29
CA LYS A 67 3.85 -1.57 -1.17
C LYS A 67 2.59 -2.34 -1.62
N PRO A 68 2.07 -2.08 -2.83
CA PRO A 68 0.86 -2.76 -3.26
C PRO A 68 1.15 -4.19 -3.68
N GLY A 69 0.26 -5.12 -3.32
CA GLY A 69 0.29 -6.48 -3.83
C GLY A 69 -0.22 -7.51 -2.84
N VAL A 70 -0.62 -8.66 -3.38
CA VAL A 70 -1.02 -9.84 -2.60
C VAL A 70 0.18 -10.71 -2.22
N GLY A 71 1.38 -10.11 -2.07
CA GLY A 71 2.67 -10.75 -1.71
C GLY A 71 2.81 -12.21 -2.13
N CYS A 72 2.40 -13.12 -1.24
CA CYS A 72 2.42 -14.56 -1.43
C CYS A 72 1.62 -15.05 -2.65
N ALA A 73 0.40 -14.55 -2.88
CA ALA A 73 -0.40 -14.97 -4.03
C ALA A 73 0.20 -14.49 -5.35
N PHE A 74 0.85 -13.32 -5.36
CA PHE A 74 1.58 -12.85 -6.55
C PHE A 74 2.76 -13.77 -6.85
N ALA A 75 3.55 -14.13 -5.83
CA ALA A 75 4.66 -15.07 -5.98
C ALA A 75 4.21 -16.44 -6.50
N ILE A 76 3.09 -16.98 -5.99
CA ILE A 76 2.52 -18.25 -6.45
C ILE A 76 2.05 -18.16 -7.92
N ILE A 77 1.28 -17.12 -8.26
CA ILE A 77 0.77 -16.92 -9.63
C ILE A 77 1.93 -16.80 -10.61
N MET A 78 2.95 -16.01 -10.27
CA MET A 78 4.11 -15.84 -11.13
C MET A 78 4.90 -17.14 -11.25
N GLY A 79 5.11 -17.89 -10.16
CA GLY A 79 5.76 -19.19 -10.22
C GLY A 79 5.03 -20.20 -11.12
N TRP A 80 3.69 -20.16 -11.17
CA TRP A 80 2.91 -20.95 -12.12
C TRP A 80 3.08 -20.49 -13.57
N LEU A 81 3.18 -19.19 -13.83
CA LEU A 81 3.34 -18.65 -15.18
C LEU A 81 4.75 -18.85 -15.74
N THR A 82 5.78 -18.74 -14.91
CA THR A 82 7.18 -18.80 -15.33
C THR A 82 7.81 -20.18 -15.11
N GLY A 83 7.11 -21.09 -14.42
CA GLY A 83 7.64 -22.40 -14.04
C GLY A 83 8.78 -22.33 -13.01
N THR A 84 8.98 -21.17 -12.37
CA THR A 84 10.00 -20.97 -11.33
C THR A 84 9.41 -21.14 -9.94
N GLU A 85 10.21 -21.57 -8.97
CA GLU A 85 9.75 -21.73 -7.60
C GLU A 85 9.33 -20.37 -7.00
N PRO A 86 8.18 -20.26 -6.31
CA PRO A 86 7.75 -19.02 -5.68
C PRO A 86 8.74 -18.63 -4.57
N ASN A 87 9.59 -17.64 -4.81
CA ASN A 87 10.46 -17.09 -3.78
C ASN A 87 10.00 -15.69 -3.37
N CYS A 88 10.02 -15.45 -2.05
CA CYS A 88 9.90 -14.10 -1.48
C CYS A 88 11.31 -13.55 -1.17
N ASP A 89 12.33 -14.08 -1.84
CA ASP A 89 13.72 -13.80 -1.51
C ASP A 89 14.11 -12.42 -2.06
N CYS A 90 14.39 -11.49 -1.14
CA CYS A 90 14.90 -10.16 -1.43
C CYS A 90 16.42 -10.10 -1.66
N SER A 91 17.02 -11.25 -1.97
CA SER A 91 18.41 -11.32 -2.38
C SER A 91 18.61 -10.69 -3.77
N PRO A 92 19.62 -9.83 -3.95
CA PRO A 92 19.90 -9.19 -5.23
C PRO A 92 20.35 -10.24 -6.26
N GLY A 93 19.51 -10.54 -7.25
CA GLY A 93 19.82 -11.48 -8.32
C GLY A 93 18.66 -12.38 -8.77
N SER A 94 17.55 -12.44 -8.04
CA SER A 94 16.31 -13.03 -8.54
C SER A 94 15.68 -12.04 -9.52
N GLY A 95 15.51 -12.42 -10.79
CA GLY A 95 14.94 -11.59 -11.86
C GLY A 95 13.45 -11.21 -11.67
N GLY A 96 12.93 -11.24 -10.44
CA GLY A 96 11.60 -10.80 -10.07
C GLY A 96 11.66 -9.44 -9.37
N SER A 97 10.94 -8.45 -9.87
CA SER A 97 10.90 -7.08 -9.35
C SER A 97 10.12 -6.95 -8.03
N CYS A 98 10.06 -7.99 -7.19
CA CYS A 98 9.17 -8.05 -6.04
C CYS A 98 9.92 -8.01 -4.72
N CYS A 99 10.72 -6.94 -4.59
CA CYS A 99 11.06 -6.24 -3.36
C CYS A 99 10.96 -4.73 -3.63
#